data_AF-A0A5D2GWY7-F1
#
_entry.id   AF-A0A5D2GWY7-F1
#
_cell.length_a   1.000
_cell.length_b   1.000
_cell.length_c   1.000
_cell.angle_alpha   90.00
_cell.angle_beta   90.00
_cell.angle_gamma   90.00
#
_symmetry.space_group_name_H-M   'P 1'
#
loop_
_entity.id
_entity.type
_entity.pdbx_description
1 polymer ?
#
loop_
_entity_poly.entity_id
_entity_poly.type
_entity_poly.pdbx_seq_one_letter_code
_entity_poly.pdbx_strand_id
1 'polypeptide(L)'
;MGKLLCDPTAVAETFQTSSPTVTWREPNAATLEAVDLVDQTLTAAAGTTWDDVIGLEDQQRRLLSKLHAKGVLWKHPSEHGSSVVFRLSHGGDVSTDGNCLFTASKKAMAREVDARDLRKRTVKRFLEDLGSAKEEERQMINEVIKNMYSPDLRNGWGVHVVQEVKLLAKKDERVALDSAIEELVQLGMQRELVAESIYKERCIPVNDGSSWAKYMSISGSPDDEYDIVTLQYTEEGLLSVDENREGRAAAFGDDIAIECLATEFNREIYVDVLGWVEK
;
A
#
# COMPACT_ATOMS: atom_id res chain seq x y z
N MET A 1 20.44 32.26 27.22
CA MET A 1 20.73 31.24 28.24
C MET A 1 19.44 30.85 28.92
N GLY A 2 19.12 29.56 28.92
CA GLY A 2 17.91 29.00 29.53
C GLY A 2 17.57 27.68 28.87
N LYS A 3 18.25 26.60 29.27
CA LYS A 3 17.94 25.23 28.86
C LYS A 3 16.63 24.82 29.52
N LEU A 4 15.67 24.33 28.74
CA LEU A 4 14.51 23.61 29.25
C LEU A 4 14.70 22.14 28.90
N LEU A 5 14.95 21.36 29.95
CA LEU A 5 14.96 19.91 29.98
C LEU A 5 13.52 19.43 29.77
N CYS A 6 13.27 18.61 28.76
CA CYS A 6 12.03 17.88 28.64
C CYS A 6 12.08 16.67 29.58
N ASP A 7 11.24 16.67 30.61
CA ASP A 7 10.95 15.50 31.43
C ASP A 7 10.21 14.44 30.58
N PRO A 8 10.70 13.19 30.50
CA PRO A 8 10.09 12.12 29.71
C PRO A 8 8.84 11.49 30.34
N THR A 9 8.39 11.98 31.49
CA THR A 9 7.32 11.35 32.28
C THR A 9 5.91 11.87 31.97
N ALA A 10 5.75 12.93 31.17
CA ALA A 10 4.44 13.51 30.88
C ALA A 10 3.71 12.89 29.65
N VAL A 11 4.39 12.03 28.88
CA VAL A 11 3.80 11.37 27.69
C VAL A 11 3.22 9.99 28.04
N ALA A 12 3.38 9.52 29.28
CA ALA A 12 2.99 8.18 29.70
C ALA A 12 1.51 8.01 30.10
N GLU A 13 0.72 9.09 30.22
CA GLU A 13 -0.65 9.00 30.78
C GLU A 13 -1.81 9.07 29.78
N THR A 14 -1.57 9.27 28.48
CA THR A 14 -2.66 9.34 27.47
C THR A 14 -2.76 8.16 26.49
N PHE A 15 -1.92 7.12 26.63
CA PHE A 15 -2.06 5.87 25.88
C PHE A 15 -2.34 4.68 26.80
N GLN A 16 -3.43 4.74 27.56
CA GLN A 16 -4.06 3.52 28.09
C GLN A 16 -5.05 2.96 27.07
N THR A 17 -4.54 2.35 25.99
CA THR A 17 -5.30 1.34 25.25
C THR A 17 -4.96 -0.01 25.85
N SER A 18 -5.78 -0.47 26.78
CA SER A 18 -5.75 -1.82 27.33
C SER A 18 -6.11 -2.84 26.25
N SER A 19 -5.11 -3.32 25.51
CA SER A 19 -5.28 -4.52 24.67
C SER A 19 -5.40 -5.75 25.57
N PRO A 20 -6.37 -6.66 25.36
CA PRO A 20 -6.50 -7.85 26.18
C PRO A 20 -5.32 -8.79 25.91
N THR A 21 -4.59 -9.15 26.97
CA THR A 21 -3.59 -10.21 26.95
C THR A 21 -4.29 -11.54 26.65
N VAL A 22 -4.35 -11.95 25.39
CA VAL A 22 -4.88 -13.26 25.01
C VAL A 22 -3.88 -14.32 25.47
N THR A 23 -4.24 -15.05 26.53
CA THR A 23 -3.53 -16.25 26.95
C THR A 23 -3.75 -17.33 25.90
N TRP A 24 -2.68 -17.74 25.22
CA TRP A 24 -2.69 -18.81 24.24
C TRP A 24 -3.20 -20.12 24.89
N ARG A 25 -4.34 -20.61 24.42
CA ARG A 25 -4.89 -21.91 24.85
C ARG A 25 -4.37 -23.00 23.89
N GLU A 26 -3.73 -24.04 24.43
CA GLU A 26 -3.35 -25.21 23.63
C GLU A 26 -4.61 -25.99 23.18
N PRO A 27 -4.76 -26.35 21.89
CA PRO A 27 -5.93 -27.11 21.44
C PRO A 27 -5.80 -28.60 21.79
N ASN A 28 -6.89 -29.17 22.33
CA ASN A 28 -7.06 -30.62 22.44
C ASN A 28 -7.21 -31.26 21.05
N ALA A 29 -6.57 -32.42 20.86
CA ALA A 29 -6.50 -33.14 19.59
C ALA A 29 -7.86 -33.57 19.00
N ALA A 30 -8.94 -33.53 19.78
CA ALA A 30 -10.26 -34.02 19.38
C ALA A 30 -11.06 -33.08 18.44
N THR A 31 -10.63 -31.82 18.23
CA THR A 31 -11.39 -30.83 17.42
C THR A 31 -10.98 -30.75 15.95
N LEU A 32 -10.04 -31.58 15.49
CA LEU A 32 -9.49 -31.52 14.13
C LEU A 32 -10.28 -32.31 13.08
N GLU A 33 -11.24 -33.16 13.48
CA GLU A 33 -11.90 -34.08 12.54
C GLU A 33 -13.07 -33.48 11.72
N ALA A 34 -13.46 -32.22 11.98
CA ALA A 34 -14.64 -31.60 11.33
C ALA A 34 -14.30 -30.41 10.42
N VAL A 35 -13.02 -30.19 10.09
CA VAL A 35 -12.64 -29.11 9.17
C VAL A 35 -12.72 -29.64 7.75
N ASP A 36 -13.68 -29.15 6.97
CA ASP A 36 -13.81 -29.48 5.55
C ASP A 36 -12.55 -28.99 4.82
N LEU A 37 -11.62 -29.92 4.57
CA LEU A 37 -10.38 -29.67 3.85
C LEU A 37 -10.72 -29.56 2.37
N VAL A 38 -11.27 -28.40 1.98
CA VAL A 38 -11.42 -28.06 0.56
C VAL A 38 -10.03 -28.10 -0.07
N ASP A 39 -9.92 -28.99 -1.05
CA ASP A 39 -8.74 -29.45 -1.76
C ASP A 39 -7.67 -28.36 -2.01
N GLN A 40 -6.59 -28.40 -1.22
CA GLN A 40 -5.37 -27.59 -1.40
C GLN A 40 -4.14 -28.48 -1.62
N THR A 41 -4.29 -29.55 -2.41
CA THR A 41 -3.12 -30.34 -2.86
C THR A 41 -2.21 -29.61 -3.85
N LEU A 42 -2.52 -28.35 -4.22
CA LEU A 42 -1.75 -27.57 -5.21
C LEU A 42 -0.76 -26.54 -4.62
N THR A 43 -0.70 -26.33 -3.31
CA THR A 43 0.25 -25.38 -2.67
C THR A 43 1.45 -26.05 -1.99
N ALA A 44 1.72 -27.32 -2.30
CA ALA A 44 2.96 -28.01 -1.94
C ALA A 44 4.10 -27.75 -2.94
N ALA A 45 4.03 -26.70 -3.74
CA ALA A 45 5.06 -26.33 -4.70
C ALA A 45 6.00 -25.27 -4.10
N ALA A 46 7.13 -25.73 -3.57
CA ALA A 46 8.39 -24.98 -3.45
C ALA A 46 8.37 -23.63 -2.70
N GLY A 47 7.69 -23.52 -1.58
CA GLY A 47 7.83 -22.35 -0.69
C GLY A 47 9.20 -22.35 0.00
N THR A 48 9.93 -21.22 -0.08
CA THR A 48 11.12 -20.99 0.75
C THR A 48 10.75 -21.12 2.22
N THR A 49 11.61 -21.78 3.00
CA THR A 49 11.33 -21.93 4.43
C THR A 49 11.52 -20.57 5.10
N TRP A 50 10.80 -20.31 6.21
CA TRP A 50 10.98 -19.06 6.96
C TRP A 50 12.43 -18.90 7.47
N ASP A 51 13.24 -19.96 7.46
CA ASP A 51 14.67 -19.94 7.79
C ASP A 51 15.52 -19.26 6.70
N ASP A 52 15.04 -19.20 5.46
CA ASP A 52 15.74 -18.61 4.32
C ASP A 52 15.46 -17.10 4.15
N VAL A 53 14.46 -16.55 4.86
CA VAL A 53 14.02 -15.15 4.72
C VAL A 53 15.01 -14.21 5.42
N ILE A 54 15.61 -13.26 4.72
CA ILE A 54 16.61 -12.34 5.31
C ILE A 54 15.90 -11.30 6.19
N GLY A 55 16.55 -10.88 7.29
CA GLY A 55 16.05 -9.80 8.15
C GLY A 55 15.08 -10.24 9.26
N LEU A 56 14.71 -11.52 9.31
CA LEU A 56 13.96 -12.07 10.43
C LEU A 56 14.88 -12.56 11.55
N GLU A 57 14.54 -12.21 12.78
CA GLU A 57 15.14 -12.76 13.99
C GLU A 57 14.67 -14.20 14.27
N ASP A 58 15.45 -14.96 15.03
CA ASP A 58 15.14 -16.34 15.39
C ASP A 58 13.77 -16.48 16.07
N GLN A 59 13.39 -15.50 16.89
CA GLN A 59 12.08 -15.49 17.53
C GLN A 59 10.95 -15.32 16.50
N GLN A 60 11.11 -14.42 15.53
CA GLN A 60 10.13 -14.18 14.48
C GLN A 60 9.98 -15.41 13.57
N ARG A 61 11.10 -16.03 13.16
CA ARG A 61 11.08 -17.27 12.36
C ARG A 61 10.30 -18.39 13.04
N ARG A 62 10.53 -18.60 14.34
CA ARG A 62 9.79 -19.63 15.11
C ARG A 62 8.29 -19.35 15.16
N LEU A 63 7.89 -18.08 15.33
CA LEU A 63 6.47 -17.70 15.35
C LEU A 63 5.81 -17.88 13.98
N LEU A 64 6.46 -17.46 12.90
CA LEU A 64 5.97 -17.59 11.53
C LEU A 64 5.89 -19.06 11.10
N SER A 65 6.89 -19.88 11.43
CA SER A 65 6.85 -21.33 11.21
C SER A 65 5.72 -22.01 11.99
N LYS A 66 5.40 -21.52 13.19
CA LYS A 66 4.24 -22.00 13.97
C LYS A 66 2.92 -21.61 13.29
N LEU A 67 2.80 -20.39 12.77
CA LEU A 67 1.61 -19.94 12.02
C LEU A 67 1.44 -20.72 10.70
N HIS A 68 2.53 -21.03 10.01
CA HIS A 68 2.50 -21.90 8.83
C HIS A 68 2.01 -23.31 9.18
N ALA A 69 2.55 -23.91 10.24
CA ALA A 69 2.22 -25.28 10.62
C ALA A 69 0.81 -25.44 11.24
N LYS A 70 0.38 -24.48 12.08
CA LYS A 70 -0.87 -24.59 12.83
C LYS A 70 -2.03 -23.79 12.23
N GLY A 71 -1.73 -22.71 11.52
CA GLY A 71 -2.71 -21.73 11.08
C GLY A 71 -3.41 -20.97 12.21
N VAL A 72 -4.32 -20.09 11.82
CA VAL A 72 -5.22 -19.30 12.65
C VAL A 72 -6.64 -19.76 12.35
N LEU A 73 -7.32 -20.29 13.36
CA LEU A 73 -8.74 -20.64 13.24
C LEU A 73 -9.58 -19.37 13.29
N TRP A 74 -10.33 -19.14 12.23
CA TRP A 74 -11.39 -18.15 12.18
C TRP A 74 -12.74 -18.83 12.20
N LYS A 75 -13.68 -18.24 12.95
CA LYS A 75 -15.07 -18.69 13.01
C LYS A 75 -15.94 -17.56 12.52
N HIS A 76 -16.79 -17.85 11.54
CA HIS A 76 -17.67 -16.85 10.99
C HIS A 76 -18.62 -16.32 12.10
N PRO A 77 -18.68 -15.00 12.35
CA PRO A 77 -19.49 -14.45 13.45
C PRO A 77 -20.98 -14.80 13.35
N SER A 78 -21.49 -14.92 12.13
CA SER A 78 -22.92 -15.08 11.83
C SER A 78 -23.30 -16.47 11.32
N GLU A 79 -22.32 -17.34 11.02
CA GLU A 79 -22.58 -18.67 10.45
C GLU A 79 -22.10 -19.73 11.43
N HIS A 80 -23.01 -20.20 12.28
CA HIS A 80 -22.73 -21.24 13.24
C HIS A 80 -22.35 -22.54 12.53
N GLY A 81 -21.07 -22.90 12.58
CA GLY A 81 -20.52 -24.13 11.99
C GLY A 81 -19.47 -23.89 10.91
N SER A 82 -19.42 -22.69 10.32
CA SER A 82 -18.39 -22.33 9.34
C SER A 82 -17.11 -21.88 10.08
N SER A 83 -16.11 -22.76 10.08
CA SER A 83 -14.79 -22.47 10.64
C SER A 83 -13.73 -22.68 9.57
N VAL A 84 -12.87 -21.69 9.37
CA VAL A 84 -11.79 -21.72 8.37
C VAL A 84 -10.46 -21.60 9.10
N VAL A 85 -9.44 -22.33 8.66
CA VAL A 85 -8.08 -22.20 9.18
C VAL A 85 -7.22 -21.48 8.15
N PHE A 86 -6.79 -20.27 8.47
CA PHE A 86 -5.86 -19.50 7.65
C PHE A 86 -4.42 -19.89 7.98
N ARG A 87 -3.64 -20.30 6.98
CA ARG A 87 -2.21 -20.59 7.15
C ARG A 87 -1.38 -19.49 6.50
N LEU A 88 -0.31 -19.10 7.18
CA LEU A 88 0.62 -18.10 6.65
C LEU A 88 1.78 -18.81 5.96
N SER A 89 2.01 -18.48 4.69
CA SER A 89 3.15 -18.98 3.92
C SER A 89 3.94 -17.81 3.34
N HIS A 90 5.25 -18.00 3.17
CA HIS A 90 6.09 -17.01 2.51
C HIS A 90 5.95 -17.15 1.00
N GLY A 91 5.37 -16.15 0.33
CA GLY A 91 5.21 -16.11 -1.12
C GLY A 91 6.50 -15.76 -1.89
N GLY A 92 7.62 -15.55 -1.19
CA GLY A 92 8.88 -15.07 -1.76
C GLY A 92 8.94 -13.55 -1.91
N ASP A 93 10.14 -13.03 -2.11
CA ASP A 93 10.40 -11.58 -2.17
C ASP A 93 9.68 -10.88 -3.32
N VAL A 94 9.26 -9.63 -3.09
CA VAL A 94 8.71 -8.76 -4.14
C VAL A 94 9.79 -7.81 -4.63
N SER A 95 9.82 -7.56 -5.94
CA SER A 95 10.74 -6.59 -6.54
C SER A 95 10.38 -5.16 -6.14
N THR A 96 11.39 -4.29 -6.06
CA THR A 96 11.24 -2.85 -5.83
C THR A 96 11.04 -2.08 -7.16
N ASP A 97 10.42 -2.72 -8.15
CA ASP A 97 10.27 -2.21 -9.52
C ASP A 97 8.96 -1.42 -9.72
N GLY A 98 8.25 -1.08 -8.63
CA GLY A 98 6.94 -0.45 -8.68
C GLY A 98 5.79 -1.39 -9.07
N ASN A 99 6.03 -2.70 -9.17
CA ASN A 99 4.99 -3.69 -9.45
C ASN A 99 4.85 -4.73 -8.33
N CYS A 100 5.24 -4.36 -7.11
CA CYS A 100 5.29 -5.26 -5.95
C CYS A 100 3.91 -5.84 -5.60
N LEU A 101 2.82 -5.03 -5.58
CA LEU A 101 1.46 -5.55 -5.36
C LEU A 101 1.06 -6.58 -6.43
N PHE A 102 1.37 -6.32 -7.69
CA PHE A 102 1.00 -7.20 -8.80
C PHE A 102 1.83 -8.48 -8.82
N THR A 103 3.12 -8.38 -8.47
CA THR A 103 4.00 -9.54 -8.30
C THR A 103 3.57 -10.39 -7.10
N ALA A 104 3.23 -9.77 -5.98
CA ALA A 104 2.67 -10.44 -4.81
C ALA A 104 1.35 -11.15 -5.15
N SER A 105 0.43 -10.44 -5.80
CA SER A 105 -0.87 -10.97 -6.22
C SER A 105 -0.70 -12.15 -7.18
N LYS A 106 0.18 -12.04 -8.18
CA LYS A 106 0.53 -13.14 -9.09
C LYS A 106 0.97 -14.39 -8.33
N LYS A 107 1.90 -14.22 -7.39
CA LYS A 107 2.44 -15.31 -6.56
C LYS A 107 1.36 -15.94 -5.69
N ALA A 108 0.57 -15.12 -5.00
CA ALA A 108 -0.53 -15.59 -4.14
C ALA A 108 -1.62 -16.33 -4.93
N MET A 109 -1.87 -15.92 -6.16
CA MET A 109 -2.85 -16.58 -7.04
C MET A 109 -2.29 -17.81 -7.78
N ALA A 110 -0.98 -18.08 -7.69
CA ALA A 110 -0.29 -19.13 -8.44
C ALA A 110 -0.61 -19.12 -9.96
N ARG A 111 -0.68 -17.91 -10.56
CA ARG A 111 -1.02 -17.73 -11.98
C ARG A 111 0.19 -17.28 -12.79
N GLU A 112 0.31 -17.81 -14.01
CA GLU A 112 1.29 -17.37 -15.00
C GLU A 112 0.81 -16.14 -15.76
N VAL A 113 0.55 -15.03 -15.05
CA VAL A 113 0.27 -13.72 -15.65
C VAL A 113 1.45 -12.80 -15.38
N ASP A 114 1.86 -11.99 -16.36
CA ASP A 114 2.90 -10.97 -16.14
C ASP A 114 2.38 -9.87 -15.19
N ALA A 115 3.25 -9.35 -14.32
CA ALA A 115 2.84 -8.34 -13.33
C ALA A 115 2.35 -7.04 -13.99
N ARG A 116 2.96 -6.65 -15.13
CA ARG A 116 2.53 -5.46 -15.88
C ARG A 116 1.21 -5.72 -16.61
N ASP A 117 1.00 -6.93 -17.11
CA ASP A 117 -0.30 -7.30 -17.68
C ASP A 117 -1.40 -7.33 -16.62
N LEU A 118 -1.09 -7.82 -15.42
CA LEU A 118 -2.02 -7.81 -14.29
C LEU A 118 -2.39 -6.37 -13.92
N ARG A 119 -1.40 -5.49 -13.82
CA ARG A 119 -1.60 -4.06 -13.60
C ARG A 119 -2.49 -3.40 -14.65
N LYS A 120 -2.24 -3.68 -15.94
CA LYS A 120 -3.08 -3.18 -17.04
C LYS A 120 -4.52 -3.67 -16.93
N ARG A 121 -4.73 -4.94 -16.53
CA ARG A 121 -6.08 -5.47 -16.29
C ARG A 121 -6.77 -4.78 -15.12
N THR A 122 -6.05 -4.53 -14.03
CA THR A 122 -6.56 -3.76 -12.88
C THR A 122 -7.03 -2.36 -13.32
N VAL A 123 -6.21 -1.63 -14.07
CA VAL A 123 -6.59 -0.32 -14.61
C VAL A 123 -7.80 -0.42 -15.53
N LYS A 124 -7.81 -1.41 -16.44
CA LYS A 124 -8.93 -1.63 -17.35
C LYS A 124 -10.22 -1.93 -16.60
N ARG A 125 -10.16 -2.80 -15.59
CA ARG A 125 -11.29 -3.16 -14.74
C ARG A 125 -11.85 -1.94 -14.01
N PHE A 126 -10.97 -1.16 -13.39
CA PHE A 126 -11.35 0.09 -12.75
C PHE A 126 -12.10 1.04 -13.71
N LEU A 127 -11.59 1.22 -14.93
CA LEU A 127 -12.22 2.09 -15.92
C LEU A 127 -13.58 1.55 -16.41
N GLU A 128 -13.74 0.24 -16.52
CA GLU A 128 -15.01 -0.41 -16.84
C GLU A 128 -16.05 -0.19 -15.73
N ASP A 129 -15.64 -0.37 -14.47
CA ASP A 129 -16.50 -0.16 -13.30
C ASP A 129 -16.86 1.33 -13.16
N LEU A 130 -15.90 2.24 -13.28
CA LEU A 130 -16.11 3.68 -13.27
C LEU A 130 -17.03 4.16 -14.41
N GLY A 131 -16.88 3.58 -15.60
CA GLY A 131 -17.73 3.89 -16.76
C GLY A 131 -19.15 3.35 -16.66
N SER A 132 -19.36 2.32 -15.83
CA SER A 132 -20.67 1.71 -15.56
C SER A 132 -21.37 2.30 -14.33
N ALA A 133 -20.62 2.99 -13.47
CA ALA A 133 -21.10 3.62 -12.25
C ALA A 133 -22.10 4.76 -12.54
N LYS A 134 -23.03 4.98 -11.61
CA LYS A 134 -23.92 6.15 -11.65
C LYS A 134 -23.15 7.42 -11.33
N GLU A 135 -23.71 8.57 -11.67
CA GLU A 135 -23.05 9.86 -11.44
C GLU A 135 -22.70 10.09 -9.95
N GLU A 136 -23.60 9.74 -9.04
CA GLU A 136 -23.39 9.90 -7.60
C GLU A 136 -22.25 8.99 -7.09
N GLU A 137 -22.19 7.77 -7.60
CA GLU A 137 -21.14 6.79 -7.26
C GLU A 137 -19.79 7.23 -7.85
N ARG A 138 -19.78 7.70 -9.10
CA ARG A 138 -18.57 8.25 -9.73
C ARG A 138 -18.03 9.44 -8.96
N GLN A 139 -18.91 10.34 -8.47
CA GLN A 139 -18.50 11.45 -7.64
C GLN A 139 -17.91 10.97 -6.31
N MET A 140 -18.52 9.95 -5.68
CA MET A 140 -17.95 9.33 -4.48
C MET A 140 -16.55 8.77 -4.72
N ILE A 141 -16.36 8.02 -5.82
CA ILE A 141 -15.06 7.46 -6.20
C ILE A 141 -14.03 8.57 -6.39
N ASN A 142 -14.39 9.65 -7.09
CA ASN A 142 -13.51 10.79 -7.29
C ASN A 142 -13.12 11.47 -5.97
N GLU A 143 -14.06 11.66 -5.03
CA GLU A 143 -13.74 12.21 -3.71
C GLU A 143 -12.83 11.29 -2.89
N VAL A 144 -13.03 9.97 -2.96
CA VAL A 144 -12.14 8.99 -2.31
C VAL A 144 -10.73 9.10 -2.88
N ILE A 145 -10.58 9.10 -4.21
CA ILE A 145 -9.27 9.26 -4.88
C ILE A 145 -8.62 10.58 -4.46
N LYS A 146 -9.36 11.68 -4.51
CA LYS A 146 -8.85 12.97 -4.09
C LYS A 146 -8.35 12.95 -2.64
N ASN A 147 -9.10 12.36 -1.72
CA ASN A 147 -8.70 12.28 -0.31
C ASN A 147 -7.45 11.39 -0.11
N MET A 148 -7.25 10.37 -0.94
CA MET A 148 -6.11 9.46 -0.84
C MET A 148 -4.82 10.02 -1.47
N TYR A 149 -4.92 10.66 -2.63
CA TYR A 149 -3.75 11.03 -3.44
C TYR A 149 -3.53 12.54 -3.58
N SER A 150 -4.51 13.36 -3.23
CA SER A 150 -4.43 14.82 -3.29
C SER A 150 -5.26 15.48 -2.16
N PRO A 151 -4.98 15.14 -0.89
CA PRO A 151 -5.79 15.57 0.25
C PRO A 151 -5.79 17.10 0.44
N ASP A 152 -6.79 17.60 1.17
CA ASP A 152 -6.81 18.99 1.62
C ASP A 152 -5.84 19.18 2.79
N LEU A 153 -4.67 19.76 2.49
CA LEU A 153 -3.58 20.02 3.43
C LEU A 153 -3.95 20.97 4.59
N ARG A 154 -5.14 21.59 4.57
CA ARG A 154 -5.66 22.40 5.68
C ARG A 154 -6.26 21.55 6.81
N ASN A 155 -6.49 20.26 6.57
CA ASN A 155 -7.19 19.36 7.49
C ASN A 155 -6.43 18.01 7.60
N GLY A 156 -6.84 17.15 8.54
CA GLY A 156 -6.42 15.73 8.56
C GLY A 156 -5.10 15.39 9.27
N TRP A 157 -4.45 16.35 9.92
CA TRP A 157 -3.16 16.15 10.62
C TRP A 157 -3.23 15.33 11.91
N GLY A 158 -4.43 15.04 12.43
CA GLY A 158 -4.62 14.30 13.68
C GLY A 158 -4.38 12.78 13.61
N VAL A 159 -4.20 12.22 12.40
CA VAL A 159 -4.01 10.77 12.18
C VAL A 159 -2.62 10.49 11.60
N HIS A 160 -2.19 11.27 10.61
CA HIS A 160 -0.87 11.16 10.00
C HIS A 160 -0.16 12.52 10.03
N VAL A 161 1.08 12.52 10.51
CA VAL A 161 1.94 13.72 10.60
C VAL A 161 2.56 14.11 9.27
N VAL A 162 2.47 13.23 8.26
CA VAL A 162 2.88 13.47 6.88
C VAL A 162 1.70 13.19 5.96
N GLN A 163 1.42 14.10 5.04
CA GLN A 163 0.47 13.93 3.96
C GLN A 163 1.18 14.01 2.61
N GLU A 164 0.70 13.24 1.64
CA GLU A 164 1.31 13.17 0.30
C GLU A 164 0.34 13.66 -0.77
N VAL A 165 0.84 14.50 -1.68
CA VAL A 165 0.13 14.88 -2.90
C VAL A 165 0.85 14.26 -4.08
N LYS A 166 0.15 13.41 -4.84
CA LYS A 166 0.64 12.75 -6.05
C LYS A 166 0.28 13.58 -7.29
N LEU A 167 1.29 13.82 -8.09
CA LEU A 167 1.22 14.54 -9.36
C LEU A 167 1.82 13.68 -10.47
N LEU A 168 1.29 13.84 -11.67
CA LEU A 168 1.77 13.16 -12.88
C LEU A 168 2.49 14.19 -13.76
N ALA A 169 3.80 14.03 -13.89
CA ALA A 169 4.61 14.81 -14.80
C ALA A 169 4.76 14.05 -16.11
N LYS A 170 4.42 14.63 -17.26
CA LYS A 170 4.70 13.95 -18.52
C LYS A 170 6.22 13.83 -18.72
N LYS A 171 6.67 12.68 -19.20
CA LYS A 171 8.11 12.41 -19.39
C LYS A 171 8.75 13.36 -20.41
N ASP A 172 8.04 13.70 -21.47
CA ASP A 172 8.50 14.62 -22.52
C ASP A 172 8.64 16.07 -22.02
N GLU A 173 7.90 16.45 -20.99
CA GLU A 173 7.96 17.78 -20.36
C GLU A 173 8.99 17.88 -19.23
N ARG A 174 9.61 16.77 -18.78
CA ARG A 174 10.53 16.77 -17.61
C ARG A 174 11.70 17.73 -17.76
N VAL A 175 12.32 17.80 -18.95
CA VAL A 175 13.43 18.72 -19.20
C VAL A 175 13.00 20.18 -19.06
N ALA A 176 11.77 20.50 -19.50
CA ALA A 176 11.22 21.84 -19.39
C ALA A 176 10.86 22.19 -17.93
N LEU A 177 10.37 21.22 -17.16
CA LEU A 177 10.13 21.37 -15.71
C LEU A 177 11.44 21.65 -14.97
N ASP A 178 12.47 20.83 -15.22
CA ASP A 178 13.79 20.97 -14.60
C ASP A 178 14.42 22.34 -14.93
N SER A 179 14.31 22.77 -16.19
CA SER A 179 14.83 24.06 -16.63
C SER A 179 14.11 25.22 -15.94
N ALA A 180 12.78 25.17 -15.82
CA ALA A 180 12.00 26.21 -15.15
C ALA A 180 12.31 26.29 -13.65
N ILE A 181 12.56 25.14 -13.00
CA ILE A 181 12.99 25.11 -11.60
C ILE A 181 14.37 25.74 -11.46
N GLU A 182 15.31 25.35 -12.30
CA GLU A 182 16.69 25.83 -12.25
C GLU A 182 16.80 27.33 -12.53
N GLU A 183 16.03 27.86 -13.48
CA GLU A 183 15.96 29.30 -13.77
C GLU A 183 15.57 30.11 -12.53
N LEU A 184 14.54 29.68 -11.79
CA LEU A 184 14.08 30.37 -10.60
C LEU A 184 15.03 30.19 -9.40
N VAL A 185 15.67 29.02 -9.29
CA VAL A 185 16.71 28.77 -8.29
C VAL A 185 17.92 29.69 -8.53
N GLN A 186 18.32 29.91 -9.78
CA GLN A 186 19.40 30.84 -10.14
C GLN A 186 19.08 32.29 -9.80
N LEU A 187 17.80 32.66 -9.71
CA LEU A 187 17.35 33.96 -9.22
C LEU A 187 17.34 34.06 -7.68
N GLY A 188 17.77 33.02 -6.97
CA GLY A 188 17.91 32.98 -5.51
C GLY A 188 16.69 32.42 -4.77
N MET A 189 15.73 31.81 -5.46
CA MET A 189 14.57 31.18 -4.82
C MET A 189 14.95 29.79 -4.24
N GLN A 190 14.28 29.38 -3.17
CA GLN A 190 14.49 28.05 -2.60
C GLN A 190 13.93 26.96 -3.53
N ARG A 191 14.75 25.94 -3.81
CA ARG A 191 14.45 24.89 -4.79
C ARG A 191 13.13 24.18 -4.50
N GLU A 192 12.86 23.87 -3.24
CA GLU A 192 11.69 23.11 -2.81
C GLU A 192 10.39 23.89 -3.07
N LEU A 193 10.36 25.19 -2.72
CA LEU A 193 9.21 26.07 -2.96
C LEU A 193 8.96 26.28 -4.47
N VAL A 194 10.04 26.43 -5.23
CA VAL A 194 9.96 26.56 -6.69
C VAL A 194 9.44 25.26 -7.30
N ALA A 195 10.01 24.11 -6.92
CA ALA A 195 9.62 22.81 -7.41
C ALA A 195 8.14 22.52 -7.11
N GLU A 196 7.69 22.76 -5.87
CA GLU A 196 6.28 22.66 -5.51
C GLU A 196 5.40 23.52 -6.42
N SER A 197 5.75 24.80 -6.61
CA SER A 197 4.95 25.70 -7.44
C SER A 197 4.88 25.23 -8.90
N ILE A 198 6.02 24.89 -9.48
CA ILE A 198 6.11 24.43 -10.88
C ILE A 198 5.37 23.11 -11.07
N TYR A 199 5.54 22.15 -10.15
CA TYR A 199 4.86 20.87 -10.23
C TYR A 199 3.35 21.02 -10.05
N LYS A 200 2.87 21.83 -9.09
CA LYS A 200 1.43 22.08 -8.92
C LYS A 200 0.80 22.81 -10.12
N GLU A 201 1.54 23.69 -10.77
CA GLU A 201 1.05 24.45 -11.92
C GLU A 201 1.00 23.60 -13.20
N ARG A 202 2.01 22.75 -13.42
CA ARG A 202 2.24 22.11 -14.72
C ARG A 202 1.97 20.60 -14.75
N CYS A 203 1.94 19.93 -13.60
CA CYS A 203 1.64 18.49 -13.53
C CYS A 203 0.15 18.25 -13.31
N ILE A 204 -0.29 17.01 -13.59
CA ILE A 204 -1.68 16.60 -13.41
C ILE A 204 -1.84 16.05 -11.99
N PRO A 205 -2.69 16.63 -11.13
CA PRO A 205 -2.96 16.03 -9.82
C PRO A 205 -3.74 14.73 -9.95
N VAL A 206 -3.41 13.76 -9.10
CA VAL A 206 -4.20 12.53 -8.97
C VAL A 206 -5.38 12.81 -8.04
N ASN A 207 -6.53 13.19 -8.61
CA ASN A 207 -7.69 13.67 -7.84
C ASN A 207 -9.05 13.19 -8.38
N ASP A 208 -9.05 12.31 -9.38
CA ASP A 208 -10.24 11.70 -9.95
C ASP A 208 -9.92 10.32 -10.56
N GLY A 209 -10.95 9.58 -10.98
CA GLY A 209 -10.77 8.26 -11.58
C GLY A 209 -9.88 8.26 -12.83
N SER A 210 -9.93 9.31 -13.65
CA SER A 210 -9.15 9.41 -14.88
C SER A 210 -7.65 9.56 -14.59
N SER A 211 -7.30 10.48 -13.70
CA SER A 211 -5.94 10.72 -13.23
C SER A 211 -5.40 9.53 -12.42
N TRP A 212 -6.23 8.86 -11.62
CA TRP A 212 -5.84 7.63 -10.94
C TRP A 212 -5.52 6.50 -11.92
N ALA A 213 -6.31 6.33 -12.98
CA ALA A 213 -6.01 5.31 -14.00
C ALA A 213 -4.67 5.56 -14.70
N LYS A 214 -4.32 6.84 -14.94
CA LYS A 214 -2.99 7.22 -15.46
C LYS A 214 -1.89 6.90 -14.45
N TYR A 215 -2.07 7.31 -13.20
CA TYR A 215 -1.14 7.01 -12.09
C TYR A 215 -0.89 5.50 -11.98
N MET A 216 -1.97 4.71 -11.94
CA MET A 216 -1.90 3.25 -11.81
C MET A 216 -1.40 2.57 -13.09
N SER A 217 -1.27 3.27 -14.21
CA SER A 217 -0.64 2.71 -15.42
C SER A 217 0.89 2.77 -15.42
N ILE A 218 1.49 3.59 -14.55
CA ILE A 218 2.95 3.83 -14.51
C ILE A 218 3.66 2.63 -13.89
N SER A 219 4.29 1.81 -14.72
CA SER A 219 4.88 0.53 -14.33
C SER A 219 6.38 0.55 -14.09
N GLY A 220 7.02 1.72 -14.20
CA GLY A 220 8.47 1.87 -14.24
C GLY A 220 9.07 1.49 -15.60
N SER A 221 8.23 1.41 -16.63
CA SER A 221 8.64 1.15 -18.01
C SER A 221 9.21 2.43 -18.64
N PRO A 222 10.24 2.34 -19.52
CA PRO A 222 10.65 3.48 -20.32
C PRO A 222 9.50 4.04 -21.17
N ASP A 223 8.55 3.19 -21.56
CA ASP A 223 7.38 3.54 -22.38
C ASP A 223 6.24 4.20 -21.59
N ASP A 224 6.33 4.32 -20.26
CA ASP A 224 5.28 5.01 -19.49
C ASP A 224 5.21 6.49 -19.91
N GLU A 225 4.00 7.02 -20.10
CA GLU A 225 3.78 8.42 -20.55
C GLU A 225 4.13 9.44 -19.46
N TYR A 226 3.98 9.06 -18.19
CA TYR A 226 4.13 9.94 -17.03
C TYR A 226 5.16 9.38 -16.04
N ASP A 227 5.85 10.29 -15.35
CA ASP A 227 6.54 10.06 -14.09
C ASP A 227 5.64 10.49 -12.93
N ILE A 228 5.89 9.94 -11.74
CA ILE A 228 5.16 10.29 -10.52
C ILE A 228 6.00 11.30 -9.73
N VAL A 229 5.41 12.45 -9.39
CA VAL A 229 5.98 13.37 -8.42
C VAL A 229 5.13 13.31 -7.15
N THR A 230 5.76 13.06 -6.01
CA THR A 230 5.14 13.10 -4.69
C THR A 230 5.65 14.32 -3.94
N LEU A 231 4.72 15.19 -3.56
CA LEU A 231 4.99 16.28 -2.63
C LEU A 231 4.61 15.81 -1.23
N GLN A 232 5.57 15.77 -0.30
CA GLN A 232 5.33 15.38 1.08
C GLN A 232 5.21 16.62 1.96
N TYR A 233 4.16 16.68 2.77
CA TYR A 233 3.86 17.82 3.64
C TYR A 233 3.81 17.38 5.09
N THR A 234 4.28 18.26 5.98
CA THR A 234 3.85 18.31 7.38
C THR A 234 2.86 19.46 7.56
N GLU A 235 2.28 19.59 8.76
CA GLU A 235 1.41 20.72 9.09
C GLU A 235 2.13 22.08 8.90
N GLU A 236 3.46 22.10 8.99
CA GLU A 236 4.29 23.31 8.85
C GLU A 236 4.58 23.70 7.40
N GLY A 237 4.32 22.80 6.43
CA GLY A 237 4.53 23.04 5.01
C GLY A 237 5.18 21.87 4.28
N LEU A 238 5.72 22.15 3.10
CA LEU A 238 6.39 21.15 2.28
C LEU A 238 7.65 20.64 3.00
N LEU A 239 7.68 19.32 3.22
CA LEU A 239 8.81 18.61 3.81
C LEU A 239 9.83 18.19 2.76
N SER A 240 9.35 17.59 1.66
CA SER A 240 10.21 17.02 0.63
C SER A 240 9.48 16.88 -0.71
N VAL A 241 10.27 16.68 -1.77
CA VAL A 241 9.79 16.37 -3.11
C VAL A 241 10.47 15.08 -3.57
N ASP A 242 9.68 14.04 -3.83
CA ASP A 242 10.14 12.81 -4.48
C ASP A 242 9.67 12.80 -5.94
N GLU A 243 10.62 12.79 -6.87
CA GLU A 243 10.34 12.91 -8.29
C GLU A 243 10.15 11.56 -9.01
N ASN A 244 10.39 10.43 -8.33
CA ASN A 244 10.22 9.05 -8.82
C ASN A 244 10.28 8.87 -10.37
N ARG A 245 11.39 9.32 -10.98
CA ARG A 245 11.60 9.29 -12.45
C ARG A 245 11.67 7.88 -13.03
N GLU A 246 11.90 6.89 -12.16
CA GLU A 246 11.99 5.49 -12.55
C GLU A 246 10.64 4.77 -12.43
N GLY A 247 9.57 5.44 -11.98
CA GLY A 247 8.23 4.86 -11.83
C GLY A 247 8.14 3.73 -10.79
N ARG A 248 9.13 3.62 -9.89
CA ARG A 248 9.27 2.50 -8.94
C ARG A 248 8.51 2.69 -7.63
N ALA A 249 8.06 3.90 -7.31
CA ALA A 249 7.33 4.17 -6.06
C ALA A 249 5.83 3.78 -6.10
N ALA A 250 5.31 3.27 -7.22
CA ALA A 250 3.90 2.95 -7.32
C ALA A 250 3.55 1.58 -6.71
N ALA A 251 2.41 1.55 -6.01
CA ALA A 251 1.58 0.37 -5.78
C ALA A 251 2.11 -0.75 -4.85
N PHE A 252 2.56 -0.44 -3.64
CA PHE A 252 2.42 -1.42 -2.55
C PHE A 252 1.20 -1.06 -1.70
N GLY A 253 0.22 -1.96 -1.58
CA GLY A 253 -0.94 -1.75 -0.71
C GLY A 253 -1.95 -0.71 -1.19
N ASP A 254 -2.08 -0.50 -2.50
CA ASP A 254 -3.08 0.41 -3.06
C ASP A 254 -4.49 -0.21 -2.97
N ASP A 255 -5.34 0.34 -2.10
CA ASP A 255 -6.66 -0.23 -1.79
C ASP A 255 -7.57 -0.32 -3.02
N ILE A 256 -7.55 0.69 -3.90
CA ILE A 256 -8.37 0.70 -5.12
C ILE A 256 -7.89 -0.40 -6.07
N ALA A 257 -6.57 -0.57 -6.24
CA ALA A 257 -6.02 -1.65 -7.05
C ALA A 257 -6.33 -3.04 -6.48
N ILE A 258 -6.31 -3.19 -5.14
CA ILE A 258 -6.66 -4.43 -4.46
C ILE A 258 -8.13 -4.80 -4.71
N GLU A 259 -9.04 -3.84 -4.59
CA GLU A 259 -10.47 -4.05 -4.85
C GLU A 259 -10.72 -4.46 -6.31
N CYS A 260 -10.02 -3.82 -7.25
CA CYS A 260 -10.09 -4.18 -8.66
C CYS A 260 -9.57 -5.60 -8.94
N LEU A 261 -8.49 -6.03 -8.25
CA LEU A 261 -7.98 -7.40 -8.34
C LEU A 261 -8.96 -8.41 -7.72
N ALA A 262 -9.53 -8.09 -6.55
CA ALA A 262 -10.53 -8.90 -5.88
C ALA A 262 -11.72 -9.18 -6.81
N THR A 263 -12.22 -8.14 -7.47
CA THR A 263 -13.33 -8.22 -8.44
C THR A 263 -12.94 -9.00 -9.70
N GLU A 264 -11.80 -8.69 -10.32
CA GLU A 264 -11.31 -9.36 -11.54
C GLU A 264 -11.20 -10.88 -11.37
N PHE A 265 -10.81 -11.34 -10.17
CA PHE A 265 -10.64 -12.77 -9.88
C PHE A 265 -11.78 -13.39 -9.08
N ASN A 266 -12.81 -12.62 -8.73
CA ASN A 266 -13.90 -13.04 -7.86
C ASN A 266 -13.38 -13.68 -6.56
N ARG A 267 -12.52 -12.95 -5.84
CA ARG A 267 -11.87 -13.37 -4.60
C ARG A 267 -11.92 -12.26 -3.57
N GLU A 268 -11.94 -12.64 -2.30
CA GLU A 268 -11.70 -11.73 -1.19
C GLU A 268 -10.19 -11.60 -0.96
N ILE A 269 -9.69 -10.36 -0.87
CA ILE A 269 -8.29 -10.07 -0.58
C ILE A 269 -8.24 -9.30 0.74
N TYR A 270 -7.48 -9.81 1.70
CA TYR A 270 -7.26 -9.17 2.99
C TYR A 270 -5.80 -8.73 3.10
N VAL A 271 -5.58 -7.50 3.55
CA VAL A 271 -4.24 -6.97 3.84
C VAL A 271 -4.03 -6.98 5.35
N ASP A 272 -3.11 -7.82 5.82
CA ASP A 272 -2.75 -7.89 7.22
C ASP A 272 -1.44 -7.14 7.48
N VAL A 273 -1.47 -6.16 8.39
CA VAL A 273 -0.26 -5.49 8.91
C VAL A 273 0.21 -6.24 10.15
N LEU A 274 1.35 -6.91 10.04
CA LEU A 274 2.00 -7.55 11.19
C LEU A 274 2.80 -6.51 11.98
N GLY A 275 2.17 -5.91 12.99
CA GLY A 275 2.85 -5.06 13.97
C GLY A 275 3.59 -5.90 15.02
N TRP A 276 4.88 -5.61 15.24
CA TRP A 276 5.67 -6.20 16.32
C TRP A 276 5.73 -5.22 17.48
N VAL A 277 5.27 -5.64 18.66
CA VAL A 277 5.48 -4.91 19.90
C VAL A 277 6.72 -5.53 20.55
N GLU A 278 7.84 -4.81 20.50
CA GLU A 278 8.97 -5.10 21.40
C GLU A 278 8.48 -4.88 22.85
N LYS A 279 8.67 -5.89 23.70
CA LYS A 279 8.39 -5.81 25.14
C LYS A 279 9.62 -5.42 25.92
#